data_AF-A0AAV4KQM2-F1
#
_entry.id   AF-A0AAV4KQM2-F1
#
_cell.length_a   1.000
_cell.length_b   1.000
_cell.length_c   1.000
_cell.angle_alpha   90.00
_cell.angle_beta   90.00
_cell.angle_gamma   90.00
#
_symmetry.space_group_name_H-M   'P 1'
#
loop_
_entity.id
_entity.type
_entity.pdbx_description
1 polymer ?
#
loop_
_entity_poly.entity_id
_entity_poly.type
_entity_poly.pdbx_seq_one_letter_code
_entity_poly.pdbx_strand_id
1 'polypeptide(L)'
;MTMVDALNRKNPWTPAHQAVELSEHATLTRILDEGADADEVCCQMTLLMHAIDTEADVANQSGEPIDSAATAILLAYGADPHLAVNGETAYDWARKLRHEMAVRLIDRFSTRQAKLKARFRRARRR
;
A
#
# COMPACT_ATOMS: atom_id res chain seq x y z
N MET A 1 -12.16 30.72 -20.16
CA MET A 1 -11.57 29.89 -19.10
C MET A 1 -11.35 30.79 -17.90
N THR A 2 -12.17 30.70 -16.86
CA THR A 2 -12.03 31.60 -15.70
C THR A 2 -11.03 31.02 -14.70
N MET A 3 -10.37 31.87 -13.89
CA MET A 3 -9.45 31.40 -12.84
C MET A 3 -10.12 30.50 -11.78
N VAL A 4 -11.46 30.49 -11.73
CA VAL A 4 -12.25 29.65 -10.83
C VAL A 4 -12.26 28.19 -11.29
N ASP A 5 -12.20 27.94 -12.61
CA ASP A 5 -12.14 26.59 -13.18
C ASP A 5 -10.76 25.94 -12.97
N ALA A 6 -9.69 26.75 -12.87
CA ALA A 6 -8.33 26.29 -12.63
C ALA A 6 -8.11 25.83 -11.17
N LEU A 7 -8.95 26.29 -10.23
CA LEU A 7 -8.88 25.95 -8.80
C LEU A 7 -9.77 24.76 -8.41
N ASN A 8 -10.62 24.26 -9.32
CA ASN A 8 -11.45 23.08 -9.08
C ASN A 8 -10.81 21.78 -9.60
N ARG A 9 -9.48 21.64 -9.46
CA ARG A 9 -8.83 20.34 -9.65
C ARG A 9 -9.29 19.42 -8.52
N LYS A 10 -10.32 18.62 -8.79
CA LYS A 10 -10.65 17.47 -7.93
C LYS A 10 -9.36 16.67 -7.75
N ASN A 11 -8.98 16.45 -6.50
CA ASN A 11 -7.89 15.56 -6.17
C ASN A 11 -8.08 14.24 -6.93
N PRO A 12 -7.14 13.82 -7.79
CA PRO A 12 -7.31 12.59 -8.56
C PRO A 12 -7.32 11.35 -7.67
N TRP A 13 -6.82 11.46 -6.44
CA TRP A 13 -6.77 10.36 -5.48
C TRP A 13 -8.05 10.22 -4.67
N THR A 14 -8.37 8.97 -4.36
CA THR A 14 -9.33 8.61 -3.33
C THR A 14 -8.84 9.07 -1.95
N PRO A 15 -9.71 9.14 -0.93
CA PRO A 15 -9.30 9.49 0.43
C PRO A 15 -8.17 8.61 0.99
N ALA A 16 -8.19 7.30 0.70
CA ALA A 16 -7.14 6.39 1.15
C ALA A 16 -5.80 6.67 0.45
N HIS A 17 -5.80 6.87 -0.87
CA HIS A 17 -4.58 7.24 -1.61
C HIS A 17 -4.05 8.63 -1.18
N GLN A 18 -4.93 9.59 -0.86
CA GLN A 18 -4.52 10.88 -0.32
C GLN A 18 -3.83 10.75 1.04
N ALA A 19 -4.35 9.88 1.92
CA ALA A 19 -3.72 9.62 3.21
C ALA A 19 -2.34 8.95 3.04
N VAL A 20 -2.17 8.10 2.04
CA VAL A 20 -0.87 7.51 1.67
C VAL A 20 0.10 8.59 1.20
N GLU A 21 -0.27 9.43 0.24
CA GLU A 21 0.65 10.47 -0.26
C GLU A 21 1.14 11.39 0.85
N LEU A 22 0.22 11.83 1.71
CA LEU A 22 0.54 12.77 2.77
C LEU A 22 1.22 12.10 3.99
N SER A 23 1.52 10.80 3.91
CA SER A 23 2.04 9.99 5.01
C SER A 23 1.18 10.10 6.30
N GLU A 24 -0.13 10.30 6.15
CA GLU A 24 -1.08 10.45 7.25
C GLU A 24 -1.53 9.08 7.78
N HIS A 25 -0.63 8.37 8.46
CA HIS A 25 -0.87 7.03 8.97
C HIS A 25 -2.13 6.90 9.87
N ALA A 26 -2.42 7.92 10.67
CA ALA A 26 -3.61 7.94 11.52
C ALA A 26 -4.91 8.09 10.71
N THR A 27 -4.88 8.86 9.62
CA THR A 27 -6.01 9.00 8.71
C THR A 27 -6.21 7.70 7.93
N LEU A 28 -5.13 7.15 7.36
CA LEU A 28 -5.14 5.88 6.63
C LEU A 28 -5.72 4.74 7.47
N THR A 29 -5.27 4.58 8.71
CA THR A 29 -5.75 3.50 9.59
C THR A 29 -7.23 3.63 9.94
N ARG A 30 -7.76 4.84 10.14
CA ARG A 30 -9.21 5.06 10.36
C ARG A 30 -10.03 4.68 9.13
N ILE A 31 -9.59 5.12 7.95
CA ILE A 31 -10.28 4.81 6.69
C ILE A 31 -10.35 3.28 6.47
N LEU A 32 -9.25 2.58 6.72
CA LEU A 32 -9.20 1.12 6.59
C LEU A 32 -10.06 0.42 7.65
N ASP A 33 -10.08 0.90 8.90
CA ASP A 33 -10.91 0.35 9.98
C ASP A 33 -12.41 0.56 9.73
N GLU A 34 -12.78 1.65 9.06
CA GLU A 34 -14.14 1.91 8.59
C GLU A 34 -14.57 1.01 7.42
N GLY A 35 -13.67 0.15 6.91
CA GLY A 35 -13.96 -0.88 5.92
C GLY A 35 -13.60 -0.50 4.48
N ALA A 36 -12.76 0.53 4.28
CA ALA A 36 -12.18 0.77 2.96
C ALA A 36 -11.36 -0.43 2.49
N ASP A 37 -11.36 -0.66 1.18
CA ASP A 37 -10.64 -1.77 0.57
C ASP A 37 -9.12 -1.52 0.64
N ALA A 38 -8.39 -2.41 1.32
CA ALA A 38 -6.93 -2.31 1.42
C ALA A 38 -6.23 -2.58 0.07
N ASP A 39 -6.93 -3.22 -0.88
CA ASP A 39 -6.48 -3.47 -2.25
C ASP A 39 -7.02 -2.42 -3.23
N GLU A 40 -7.60 -1.31 -2.74
CA GLU A 40 -8.16 -0.25 -3.59
C GLU A 40 -7.13 0.19 -4.64
N VAL A 41 -7.62 0.32 -5.89
CA VAL A 41 -6.84 0.80 -7.02
C VAL A 41 -7.28 2.19 -7.41
N CYS A 42 -6.36 3.15 -7.34
CA CYS A 42 -6.53 4.51 -7.83
C CYS A 42 -5.31 4.93 -8.64
N CYS A 43 -5.51 5.71 -9.71
CA CYS A 43 -4.41 6.20 -10.55
C CYS A 43 -3.44 5.09 -10.99
N GLN A 44 -3.97 3.92 -11.35
CA GLN A 44 -3.20 2.77 -11.83
C GLN A 44 -2.26 2.12 -10.80
N MET A 45 -2.48 2.34 -9.50
CA MET A 45 -1.72 1.73 -8.41
C MET A 45 -2.67 1.16 -7.36
N THR A 46 -2.32 0.04 -6.74
CA THR A 46 -2.93 -0.33 -5.44
C THR A 46 -2.47 0.64 -4.36
N LEU A 47 -3.18 0.72 -3.22
CA LEU A 47 -2.70 1.44 -2.04
C LEU A 47 -1.29 1.00 -1.62
N LEU A 48 -1.00 -0.30 -1.70
CA LEU A 48 0.31 -0.83 -1.30
C LEU A 48 1.42 -0.45 -2.28
N MET A 49 1.15 -0.40 -3.60
CA MET A 49 2.09 0.16 -4.57
C MET A 49 2.36 1.63 -4.29
N HIS A 50 1.31 2.41 -4.04
CA HIS A 50 1.43 3.83 -3.75
C HIS A 50 2.26 4.08 -2.49
N ALA A 51 2.02 3.33 -1.41
CA ALA A 51 2.79 3.47 -0.18
C ALA A 51 4.28 3.22 -0.38
N ILE A 52 4.64 2.16 -1.12
CA ILE A 52 6.04 1.84 -1.42
C ILE A 52 6.69 2.94 -2.27
N ASP A 53 5.95 3.51 -3.22
CA ASP A 53 6.41 4.61 -4.07
C ASP A 53 6.64 5.88 -3.25
N THR A 54 5.65 6.31 -2.46
CA THR A 54 5.72 7.49 -1.59
C THR A 54 6.84 7.35 -0.55
N GLU A 55 6.97 6.20 0.14
CA GLU A 55 8.03 5.97 1.13
C GLU A 55 9.42 6.10 0.50
N ALA A 56 9.60 5.56 -0.71
CA ALA A 56 10.86 5.68 -1.45
C ALA A 56 11.13 7.11 -1.93
N ASP A 57 10.11 7.80 -2.44
CA ASP A 57 10.22 9.18 -2.92
C ASP A 57 10.55 10.15 -1.77
N VAL A 58 9.85 10.05 -0.63
CA VAL A 58 10.11 10.84 0.58
C VAL A 58 11.55 10.65 1.07
N ALA A 59 12.05 9.42 1.16
CA ALA A 59 13.43 9.14 1.55
C ALA A 59 14.44 9.74 0.57
N ASN A 60 14.20 9.61 -0.73
CA ASN A 60 15.07 10.16 -1.77
C ASN A 60 15.13 11.70 -1.73
N GLN A 61 14.00 12.36 -1.47
CA GLN A 61 13.90 13.82 -1.44
C GLN A 61 14.43 14.43 -0.14
N SER A 62 14.17 13.79 0.99
CA SER A 62 14.60 14.28 2.31
C SER A 62 16.06 13.93 2.63
N GLY A 63 16.57 12.83 2.08
CA GLY A 63 17.85 12.25 2.46
C GLY A 63 17.81 11.47 3.79
N GLU A 64 16.65 11.39 4.45
CA GLU A 64 16.48 10.61 5.66
C GLU A 64 16.39 9.10 5.34
N PRO A 65 16.74 8.21 6.30
CA PRO A 65 16.57 6.78 6.12
C PRO A 65 15.12 6.40 5.82
N ILE A 66 14.93 5.55 4.80
CA ILE A 66 13.61 5.05 4.42
C ILE A 66 12.93 4.27 5.55
N ASP A 67 11.65 4.56 5.79
CA ASP A 67 10.77 3.79 6.67
C ASP A 67 9.79 2.91 5.87
N SER A 68 8.91 2.16 6.54
CA SER A 68 7.87 1.34 5.87
C SER A 68 6.57 1.33 6.66
N ALA A 69 6.20 2.48 7.23
CA ALA A 69 5.06 2.58 8.13
C ALA A 69 3.73 2.34 7.39
N ALA A 70 3.50 3.00 6.26
CA ALA A 70 2.30 2.84 5.45
C ALA A 70 2.23 1.43 4.85
N THR A 71 3.37 0.92 4.35
CA THR A 71 3.51 -0.47 3.89
C THR A 71 3.10 -1.47 4.98
N ALA A 72 3.57 -1.30 6.22
CA ALA A 72 3.25 -2.19 7.32
C ALA A 72 1.76 -2.14 7.71
N ILE A 73 1.16 -0.94 7.68
CA ILE A 73 -0.27 -0.73 7.94
C ILE A 73 -1.10 -1.50 6.91
N LEU A 74 -0.87 -1.29 5.62
CA LEU A 74 -1.66 -1.90 4.55
C LEU A 74 -1.57 -3.44 4.57
N LEU A 75 -0.38 -3.99 4.80
CA LEU A 75 -0.19 -5.44 4.98
C LEU A 75 -0.95 -5.98 6.20
N ALA A 76 -1.05 -5.19 7.29
CA ALA A 76 -1.80 -5.57 8.48
C ALA A 76 -3.32 -5.57 8.25
N TYR A 77 -3.82 -4.64 7.44
CA TYR A 77 -5.23 -4.59 7.02
C TYR A 77 -5.56 -5.56 5.87
N GLY A 78 -4.57 -6.26 5.33
CA GLY A 78 -4.77 -7.41 4.46
C GLY A 78 -4.56 -7.14 2.98
N ALA A 79 -3.96 -6.01 2.60
CA ALA A 79 -3.55 -5.76 1.23
C ALA A 79 -2.73 -6.93 0.66
N ASP A 80 -3.03 -7.36 -0.55
CA ASP A 80 -2.34 -8.43 -1.27
C ASP A 80 -1.13 -7.87 -2.03
N PRO A 81 0.10 -8.15 -1.57
CA PRO A 81 1.30 -7.67 -2.24
C PRO A 81 1.54 -8.27 -3.63
N HIS A 82 0.81 -9.33 -3.99
CA HIS A 82 0.91 -10.02 -5.27
C HIS A 82 -0.27 -9.69 -6.21
N LEU A 83 -1.17 -8.78 -5.81
CA LEU A 83 -2.19 -8.25 -6.71
C LEU A 83 -1.52 -7.40 -7.80
N ALA A 84 -1.68 -7.82 -9.04
CA ALA A 84 -1.08 -7.16 -10.19
C ALA A 84 -1.99 -6.06 -10.72
N VAL A 85 -1.43 -4.86 -10.92
CA VAL A 85 -2.06 -3.74 -11.63
C VAL A 85 -1.13 -3.37 -12.78
N ASN A 86 -1.66 -3.38 -14.01
CA ASN A 86 -0.88 -3.19 -15.24
C ASN A 86 0.34 -4.13 -15.40
N GLY A 87 0.25 -5.33 -14.83
CA GLY A 87 1.30 -6.35 -14.96
C GLY A 87 2.45 -6.24 -13.97
N GLU A 88 2.45 -5.25 -13.08
CA GLU A 88 3.38 -5.15 -11.95
C GLU A 88 2.62 -5.39 -10.65
N THR A 89 3.26 -6.03 -9.67
CA THR A 89 2.73 -6.19 -8.30
C THR A 89 3.41 -5.21 -7.34
N ALA A 90 2.84 -5.00 -6.16
CA ALA A 90 3.51 -4.20 -5.12
C ALA A 90 4.86 -4.82 -4.72
N TYR A 91 4.97 -6.15 -4.74
CA TYR A 91 6.23 -6.84 -4.51
C TYR A 91 7.29 -6.55 -5.59
N ASP A 92 6.89 -6.54 -6.87
CA ASP A 92 7.79 -6.16 -7.96
C ASP A 92 8.23 -4.69 -7.82
N TRP A 93 7.31 -3.81 -7.43
CA TRP A 93 7.58 -2.39 -7.21
C TRP A 93 8.61 -2.16 -6.10
N ALA A 94 8.45 -2.82 -4.94
CA ALA A 94 9.40 -2.75 -3.83
C ALA A 94 10.82 -3.15 -4.26
N ARG A 95 10.95 -4.19 -5.09
CA ARG A 95 12.24 -4.66 -5.60
C ARG A 95 12.83 -3.67 -6.61
N LYS A 96 12.01 -3.13 -7.51
CA LYS A 96 12.42 -2.14 -8.52
C LYS A 96 12.95 -0.87 -7.87
N LEU A 97 12.30 -0.39 -6.81
CA LEU A 97 12.70 0.79 -6.04
C LEU A 97 13.78 0.50 -4.99
N ARG A 98 14.26 -0.76 -4.87
CA ARG A 98 15.22 -1.21 -3.85
C ARG A 98 14.76 -0.90 -2.42
N HIS A 99 13.45 -0.96 -2.20
CA HIS A 99 12.85 -0.75 -0.89
C HIS A 99 12.94 -2.02 -0.03
N GLU A 100 14.15 -2.29 0.47
CA GLU A 100 14.50 -3.55 1.15
C GLU A 100 13.64 -3.83 2.41
N MET A 101 13.19 -2.80 3.11
CA MET A 101 12.32 -2.95 4.28
C MET A 101 10.92 -3.44 3.88
N ALA A 102 10.33 -2.86 2.83
CA ALA A 102 9.06 -3.32 2.26
C ALA A 102 9.14 -4.77 1.76
N VAL A 103 10.20 -5.13 1.03
CA VAL A 103 10.44 -6.52 0.57
C VAL A 103 10.38 -7.51 1.74
N ARG A 104 11.12 -7.24 2.81
CA ARG A 104 11.15 -8.12 4.00
C ARG A 104 9.80 -8.20 4.72
N LEU A 105 9.03 -7.11 4.76
CA LEU A 105 7.68 -7.11 5.34
C LEU A 105 6.73 -7.97 4.50
N ILE A 106 6.74 -7.80 3.18
CA ILE A 106 5.92 -8.58 2.25
C ILE A 106 6.21 -10.08 2.39
N ASP A 107 7.48 -10.48 2.42
CA ASP A 107 7.88 -11.89 2.59
C ASP A 107 7.33 -12.48 3.90
N ARG A 108 7.39 -11.70 4.98
CA ARG A 108 6.92 -12.10 6.30
C ARG A 108 5.40 -12.29 6.32
N PHE A 109 4.64 -11.36 5.73
CA PHE A 109 3.19 -11.44 5.68
C PHE A 109 2.70 -12.54 4.74
N SER A 110 3.32 -12.71 3.57
CA SER A 110 3.04 -13.80 2.62
C SER A 110 3.23 -15.17 3.27
N THR A 111 4.34 -15.35 4.01
CA THR A 111 4.61 -16.59 4.75
C THR A 111 3.56 -16.85 5.84
N ARG A 112 3.14 -15.80 6.56
CA ARG A 112 2.11 -15.91 7.61
C ARG A 112 0.77 -16.35 7.03
N GLN A 113 0.34 -15.74 5.92
CA GLN A 113 -0.90 -16.12 5.25
C GLN A 113 -0.85 -17.58 4.75
N ALA A 114 0.27 -18.01 4.17
CA ALA A 114 0.46 -19.40 3.74
C ALA A 114 0.32 -20.39 4.90
N LYS A 115 0.95 -20.10 6.05
CA LYS A 115 0.81 -20.92 7.28
C LYS A 115 -0.63 -20.97 7.77
N LEU A 116 -1.35 -19.86 7.74
CA LEU A 116 -2.76 -19.80 8.16
C LEU A 116 -3.66 -20.64 7.24
N LYS A 117 -3.52 -20.49 5.91
CA LYS A 117 -4.24 -21.29 4.91
C LYS A 117 -3.99 -22.79 5.11
N ALA A 118 -2.76 -23.19 5.40
CA ALA A 118 -2.41 -24.59 5.67
C ALA A 118 -3.08 -25.16 6.94
N ARG A 119 -3.13 -24.38 8.03
CA ARG A 119 -3.80 -24.78 9.28
C ARG A 119 -5.29 -25.03 9.07
N PHE A 120 -5.98 -24.14 8.36
CA PHE A 120 -7.41 -24.31 8.07
C PHE A 120 -7.69 -25.51 7.16
N ARG A 121 -6.85 -25.78 6.15
CA ARG A 121 -6.98 -26.98 5.31
C ARG A 121 -6.85 -28.28 6.11
N ARG A 122 -5.98 -28.31 7.13
CA ARG A 122 -5.83 -29.47 8.03
C ARG A 122 -7.05 -29.67 8.94
N ALA A 123 -7.65 -28.58 9.42
CA ALA A 123 -8.84 -28.64 10.27
C ALA A 123 -10.07 -29.18 9.53
N ARG A 124 -10.26 -28.84 8.26
CA ARG A 124 -11.41 -29.30 7.43
C ARG A 124 -11.30 -30.76 6.96
N ARG A 125 -10.15 -31.42 7.17
CA ARG A 125 -9.90 -32.84 6.81
C ARG A 125 -10.04 -33.79 8.00
N ARG A 126 -10.43 -33.28 9.18
CA ARG A 126 -10.73 -34.04 10.39
C ARG A 126 -12.23 -33.97 10.66
#